data_AF-R9M8P1-F1
#
_entry.id   AF-R9M8P1-F1
#
_cell.length_a   1.000
_cell.length_b   1.000
_cell.length_c   1.000
_cell.angle_alpha   90.00
_cell.angle_beta   90.00
_cell.angle_gamma   90.00
#
_symmetry.space_group_name_H-M   'P 1'
#
loop_
_entity.id
_entity.type
_entity.pdbx_description
1 polymer ?
#
loop_
_entity_poly.entity_id
_entity_poly.type
_entity_poly.pdbx_seq_one_letter_code
_entity_poly.pdbx_strand_id
1 'polypeptide(L)'
;MAWTAVHEKLLEKVNQEMDVYARSMWDLPGHAVFGKADEIAAMGFCCNQLVGHLHDYSMKSVELLLQYEKPLETVCCHWMAEQGVDLEAEFDHVFREWGYEEPESGMDVPGMS
;
A
#
# COMPACT_ATOMS: atom_id res chain seq x y z
N MET A 1 -24.19 -6.95 2.03
CA MET A 1 -24.99 -8.03 2.70
C MET A 1 -25.47 -7.53 4.06
N ALA A 2 -26.32 -8.29 4.78
CA ALA A 2 -26.69 -7.92 6.14
C ALA A 2 -25.48 -8.00 7.08
N TRP A 3 -25.30 -7.00 7.93
CA TRP A 3 -24.29 -6.98 8.98
C TRP A 3 -24.57 -8.08 10.01
N THR A 4 -23.51 -8.77 10.48
CA THR A 4 -23.63 -9.93 11.38
C THR A 4 -22.60 -9.87 12.51
N ALA A 5 -22.76 -10.70 13.53
CA ALA A 5 -21.79 -10.83 14.63
C ALA A 5 -20.36 -11.18 14.16
N VAL A 6 -20.21 -11.81 13.00
CA VAL A 6 -18.88 -12.08 12.43
C VAL A 6 -18.23 -10.79 11.93
N HIS A 7 -19.01 -9.88 11.34
CA HIS A 7 -18.51 -8.56 10.94
C HIS A 7 -18.08 -7.75 12.17
N GLU A 8 -18.90 -7.76 13.24
CA GLU A 8 -18.56 -7.08 14.50
C GLU A 8 -17.27 -7.61 15.10
N LYS A 9 -17.12 -8.93 15.17
CA LYS A 9 -15.94 -9.56 15.74
C LYS A 9 -14.68 -9.29 14.93
N LEU A 10 -14.78 -9.30 13.60
CA LEU A 10 -13.65 -8.96 12.73
C LEU A 10 -13.29 -7.47 12.86
N LEU A 11 -14.29 -6.60 12.89
CA LEU A 11 -14.09 -5.16 13.07
C LEU A 11 -13.40 -4.85 14.40
N GLU A 12 -13.85 -5.45 15.51
CA GLU A 12 -13.22 -5.32 16.82
C GLU A 12 -11.75 -5.74 16.77
N LYS A 13 -11.48 -6.90 16.16
CA LYS A 13 -10.12 -7.44 16.06
C LYS A 13 -9.20 -6.57 15.21
N VAL A 14 -9.68 -6.06 14.08
CA VAL A 14 -8.93 -5.13 13.21
C VAL A 14 -8.61 -3.82 13.94
N ASN A 15 -9.57 -3.25 14.66
CA ASN A 15 -9.34 -2.02 15.43
C ASN A 15 -8.33 -2.24 16.57
N GLN A 16 -8.46 -3.34 17.32
CA GLN A 16 -7.51 -3.70 18.38
C GLN A 16 -6.10 -3.89 17.84
N GLU A 17 -5.98 -4.55 16.69
CA GLU A 17 -4.70 -4.77 16.02
C GLU A 17 -4.07 -3.45 15.55
N MET A 18 -4.86 -2.56 14.95
CA MET A 18 -4.40 -1.23 14.56
C MET A 18 -3.94 -0.40 15.77
N ASP A 19 -4.64 -0.48 16.90
CA ASP A 19 -4.26 0.21 18.14
C ASP A 19 -2.95 -0.34 18.74
N VAL A 20 -2.74 -1.65 18.66
CA VAL A 20 -1.47 -2.28 19.04
C VAL A 20 -0.35 -1.83 18.10
N TYR A 21 -0.60 -1.84 16.80
CA TYR A 21 0.34 -1.40 15.78
C TYR A 21 0.75 0.06 15.97
N ALA A 22 -0.22 0.97 16.10
CA ALA A 22 0.04 2.40 16.29
C ALA A 22 0.89 2.67 17.54
N ARG A 23 0.59 1.99 18.66
CA ARG A 23 1.42 2.08 19.87
C ARG A 23 2.85 1.62 19.63
N SER A 24 3.03 0.51 18.92
CA SER A 24 4.37 0.03 18.57
C SER A 24 5.15 1.04 17.72
N MET A 25 4.47 1.79 16.84
CA MET A 25 5.10 2.86 16.05
C MET A 25 5.49 4.07 16.91
N TRP A 26 4.68 4.42 17.92
CA TRP A 26 5.01 5.53 18.84
C TRP A 26 6.21 5.23 19.74
N ASP A 27 6.45 3.95 20.07
CA ASP A 27 7.59 3.52 20.88
C ASP A 27 8.91 3.49 20.09
N LEU A 28 8.86 3.65 18.76
CA LEU A 28 10.05 3.68 17.92
C LEU A 28 10.73 5.06 17.93
N PRO A 29 12.07 5.11 17.85
CA PRO A 29 12.76 6.36 17.61
C PRO A 29 12.42 6.88 16.21
N GLY A 30 12.33 8.21 16.04
CA GLY A 30 11.85 8.82 14.80
C GLY A 30 12.56 8.36 13.52
N HIS A 31 13.86 8.06 13.58
CA HIS A 31 14.60 7.52 12.42
C HIS A 31 14.12 6.13 11.99
N ALA A 32 13.67 5.30 12.93
CA ALA A 32 13.14 3.97 12.63
C ALA A 32 11.72 4.04 12.04
N VAL A 33 10.94 5.05 12.43
CA VAL A 33 9.59 5.30 11.88
C VAL A 33 9.67 5.62 10.38
N PHE A 34 10.68 6.37 9.93
CA PHE A 34 10.85 6.64 8.49
C PHE A 34 11.05 5.36 7.67
N GLY A 35 11.77 4.37 8.20
CA GLY A 35 11.94 3.06 7.57
C GLY A 35 10.67 2.21 7.53
N LYS A 36 9.59 2.68 8.17
CA LYS A 36 8.27 2.01 8.21
C LYS A 36 7.20 2.75 7.41
N ALA A 37 7.56 3.79 6.64
CA ALA A 37 6.58 4.61 5.94
C ALA A 37 5.61 3.82 5.04
N ASP A 38 6.14 2.89 4.23
CA ASP A 38 5.31 2.06 3.33
C ASP A 38 4.40 1.10 4.11
N GLU A 39 4.93 0.51 5.19
CA GLU A 39 4.15 -0.35 6.09
C GLU A 39 3.05 0.44 6.80
N ILE A 40 3.33 1.66 7.26
CA ILE A 40 2.35 2.55 7.89
C ILE A 40 1.25 2.94 6.89
N ALA A 41 1.63 3.29 5.66
CA ALA A 41 0.68 3.60 4.60
C ALA A 41 -0.21 2.40 4.27
N ALA A 42 0.38 1.21 4.15
CA ALA A 42 -0.35 -0.02 3.88
C ALA A 42 -1.28 -0.43 5.03
N MET A 43 -0.83 -0.35 6.29
CA MET A 43 -1.64 -0.64 7.47
C MET A 43 -2.83 0.31 7.57
N GLY A 44 -2.60 1.62 7.40
CA GLY A 44 -3.66 2.62 7.40
C GLY A 44 -4.67 2.41 6.28
N PHE A 45 -4.20 2.12 5.07
CA PHE A 45 -5.07 1.82 3.93
C PHE A 45 -5.93 0.57 4.18
N CYS A 46 -5.30 -0.55 4.54
CA CYS A 46 -6.00 -1.82 4.76
C CYS A 46 -7.02 -1.71 5.91
N CYS A 47 -6.68 -1.01 6.98
CA CYS A 47 -7.60 -0.76 8.09
C CYS A 47 -8.83 0.02 7.62
N ASN A 48 -8.61 1.14 6.91
CA ASN A 48 -9.70 1.95 6.37
C ASN A 48 -10.60 1.16 5.40
N GLN A 49 -10.01 0.30 4.56
CA GLN A 49 -10.76 -0.55 3.65
C GLN A 49 -11.62 -1.56 4.42
N LEU A 50 -11.05 -2.26 5.39
CA LEU A 50 -11.78 -3.25 6.19
C LEU A 50 -12.88 -2.58 7.03
N VAL A 51 -12.61 -1.44 7.68
CA VAL A 51 -13.59 -0.73 8.52
C VAL A 51 -14.72 -0.14 7.65
N GLY A 52 -14.39 0.44 6.50
CA GLY A 52 -15.37 1.11 5.63
C GLY A 52 -16.21 0.18 4.77
N HIS A 53 -15.63 -0.95 4.33
CA HIS A 53 -16.20 -1.80 3.28
C HIS A 53 -16.47 -3.23 3.72
N LEU A 54 -16.44 -3.54 5.03
CA LEU A 54 -16.62 -4.92 5.50
C LEU A 54 -17.91 -5.59 4.99
N HIS A 55 -18.97 -4.81 4.85
CA HIS A 55 -20.30 -5.25 4.41
C HIS A 55 -20.40 -5.57 2.90
N ASP A 56 -19.39 -5.14 2.13
CA ASP A 56 -19.27 -5.37 0.68
C ASP A 56 -18.58 -6.71 0.38
N TYR A 57 -17.78 -7.23 1.32
CA TYR A 57 -17.06 -8.49 1.15
C TYR A 57 -17.97 -9.70 1.40
N SER A 58 -17.62 -10.83 0.74
CA SER A 58 -18.34 -12.09 0.92
C SER A 58 -18.25 -12.58 2.36
N MET A 59 -19.32 -13.17 2.90
CA MET A 59 -19.32 -13.72 4.27
C MET A 59 -18.19 -14.76 4.43
N LYS A 60 -17.93 -15.57 3.39
CA LYS A 60 -16.82 -16.53 3.36
C LYS A 60 -15.46 -15.85 3.51
N SER A 61 -15.26 -14.69 2.87
CA SER A 61 -14.02 -13.91 2.98
C SER A 61 -13.85 -13.34 4.39
N VAL A 62 -14.93 -12.80 4.97
CA VAL A 62 -14.94 -12.27 6.34
C VAL A 62 -14.61 -13.38 7.36
N GLU A 63 -15.25 -14.54 7.22
CA GLU A 63 -15.00 -15.72 8.08
C GLU A 63 -13.59 -16.28 7.92
N LEU A 64 -13.05 -16.30 6.70
CA LEU A 64 -11.68 -16.72 6.46
C LEU A 64 -10.70 -15.76 7.15
N LEU A 65 -10.89 -14.46 6.96
CA LEU A 65 -10.00 -13.45 7.54
C LEU A 65 -10.02 -13.49 9.07
N LEU A 66 -11.18 -13.73 9.67
CA LEU A 66 -11.33 -13.83 11.12
C LEU A 66 -10.51 -14.97 11.77
N GLN A 67 -10.15 -16.01 11.00
CA GLN A 67 -9.35 -17.14 11.47
C GLN A 67 -7.89 -16.77 11.75
N TYR A 68 -7.36 -15.74 11.10
CA TYR A 68 -5.99 -15.28 11.32
C TYR A 68 -5.87 -14.62 12.68
N GLU A 69 -4.77 -14.86 13.40
CA GLU A 69 -4.48 -14.17 14.67
C GLU A 69 -4.45 -12.65 14.48
N LYS A 70 -3.87 -12.21 13.37
CA LYS A 70 -3.66 -10.82 12.99
C LYS A 70 -4.26 -10.55 11.59
N PRO A 71 -5.58 -10.38 11.49
CA PRO A 71 -6.25 -10.19 10.20
C PRO A 71 -5.77 -8.95 9.45
N LEU A 72 -5.50 -7.85 10.13
CA LEU A 72 -5.08 -6.61 9.46
C LEU A 72 -3.67 -6.76 8.88
N GLU A 73 -2.70 -7.27 9.65
CA GLU A 73 -1.34 -7.56 9.21
C GLU A 73 -1.34 -8.56 8.05
N THR A 74 -2.21 -9.57 8.09
CA THR A 74 -2.34 -10.56 7.00
C THR A 74 -2.74 -9.87 5.69
N VAL A 75 -3.78 -9.04 5.70
CA VAL A 75 -4.22 -8.31 4.50
C VAL A 75 -3.16 -7.30 4.07
N CYS A 76 -2.51 -6.62 5.01
CA CYS A 76 -1.43 -5.67 4.73
C CYS A 76 -0.25 -6.32 4.01
N CYS A 77 0.21 -7.48 4.48
CA CYS A 77 1.29 -8.24 3.84
C CYS A 77 0.93 -8.63 2.40
N HIS A 78 -0.30 -9.11 2.17
CA HIS A 78 -0.77 -9.44 0.82
C HIS A 78 -0.88 -8.18 -0.05
N TRP A 79 -1.45 -7.10 0.47
CA TRP A 79 -1.56 -5.84 -0.24
C TRP A 79 -0.19 -5.32 -0.68
N MET A 80 0.78 -5.27 0.23
CA MET A 80 2.14 -4.82 -0.06
C MET A 80 2.82 -5.71 -1.11
N ALA A 81 2.62 -7.03 -1.07
CA ALA A 81 3.16 -7.94 -2.07
C ALA A 81 2.58 -7.66 -3.46
N GLU A 82 1.26 -7.39 -3.56
CA GLU A 82 0.64 -7.08 -4.86
C GLU A 82 0.90 -5.66 -5.34
N GLN A 83 1.27 -4.74 -4.45
CA GLN A 83 1.79 -3.42 -4.82
C GLN A 83 3.30 -3.42 -5.11
N GLY A 84 3.95 -4.59 -5.12
CA GLY A 84 5.38 -4.73 -5.38
C GLY A 84 5.75 -4.28 -6.79
N VAL A 85 6.07 -3.00 -6.94
CA VAL A 85 6.65 -2.43 -8.16
C VAL A 85 8.16 -2.67 -8.14
N ASP A 86 8.74 -2.98 -9.30
CA ASP A 86 10.19 -3.01 -9.48
C ASP A 86 10.73 -1.57 -9.48
N LEU A 87 10.93 -1.04 -8.28
CA LEU A 87 11.39 0.33 -8.08
C LEU A 87 12.78 0.57 -8.66
N GLU A 88 13.61 -0.47 -8.79
CA GLU A 88 14.92 -0.37 -9.42
C GLU A 88 14.76 -0.11 -10.91
N ALA A 89 13.93 -0.91 -11.59
CA ALA A 89 13.64 -0.70 -13.02
C ALA A 89 12.97 0.65 -13.29
N GLU A 90 12.00 1.05 -12.47
CA GLU A 90 11.32 2.36 -12.58
C GLU A 90 12.31 3.52 -12.37
N PHE A 91 13.17 3.43 -11.36
CA PHE A 91 14.18 4.44 -11.12
C PHE A 91 15.19 4.51 -12.28
N ASP A 92 15.65 3.36 -12.77
CA ASP A 92 16.55 3.26 -13.92
C ASP A 92 15.94 3.90 -15.17
N HIS A 93 14.65 3.66 -15.42
CA HIS A 93 13.91 4.29 -16.50
C HIS A 93 13.92 5.82 -16.36
N VAL A 94 13.51 6.34 -15.20
CA VAL A 94 13.50 7.77 -14.91
C VAL A 94 14.89 8.38 -15.10
N PHE A 95 15.93 7.75 -14.54
CA PHE A 95 17.29 8.27 -14.61
C PHE A 95 17.84 8.32 -16.04
N ARG A 96 17.51 7.34 -16.89
CA ARG A 96 17.94 7.29 -18.30
C ARG A 96 17.24 8.33 -19.15
N GLU A 97 15.96 8.58 -18.90
CA GLU A 97 15.19 9.60 -19.61
C GLU A 97 15.46 11.02 -19.06
N TRP A 98 16.01 11.12 -17.86
CA TRP A 98 16.38 12.38 -17.23
C TRP A 98 17.49 13.09 -18.02
N GLY A 99 17.08 13.94 -18.96
CA GLY A 99 17.97 14.78 -19.78
C GLY A 99 17.99 14.47 -21.28
N TYR A 100 17.12 13.59 -21.79
CA TYR A 100 16.86 13.52 -23.23
C TYR A 100 15.86 14.61 -23.64
N GLU A 101 16.34 15.80 -23.96
CA GLU A 101 15.68 16.66 -24.94
C GLU A 101 16.12 16.15 -26.31
N GLU A 102 15.20 15.64 -27.15
CA GLU A 102 15.52 15.45 -28.57
C GLU A 102 16.05 16.78 -29.10
N PRO A 103 17.28 16.86 -29.66
CA PRO A 103 17.64 18.04 -30.40
C PRO A 103 16.68 18.11 -31.58
N GLU A 104 15.88 19.17 -31.65
CA GLU A 104 15.03 19.47 -32.80
C GLU A 104 15.87 19.25 -34.07
N SER A 105 15.55 18.17 -34.79
CA SER A 105 16.15 17.86 -36.10
C SER A 105 15.61 18.89 -37.10
N GLY A 106 16.21 20.08 -37.05
CA GLY A 106 15.87 21.25 -37.85
C GLY A 106 17.14 21.94 -38.34
N MET A 107 18.12 21.19 -38.84
CA MET A 107 19.15 21.77 -39.71
C MET A 107 18.76 21.54 -41.16
N ASP A 108 17.88 22.41 -41.68
CA ASP A 108 17.90 22.77 -43.09
C ASP A 108 19.26 23.39 -43.38
N VAL A 109 20.14 22.63 -44.02
CA VAL A 109 21.41 23.13 -44.52
C VAL A 109 21.13 23.86 -45.83
N PRO A 110 21.27 25.20 -45.93
CA PRO A 110 21.08 25.88 -47.20
C PRO A 110 22.27 25.55 -48.10
N GLY A 111 21.99 24.96 -49.26
CA GLY A 111 22.98 24.73 -50.30
C GLY A 111 23.64 26.04 -50.69
N MET A 112 24.96 26.12 -50.53
CA MET A 112 25.76 27.19 -51.11
C MET A 112 25.84 26.95 -52.62
N SER A 113 25.18 27.82 -53.40
CA SER A 113 25.44 28.04 -54.84
C SER A 113 26.34 29.25 -55.01
#